data_AF-A0A448XBI5-F1
#
_entry.id   AF-A0A448XBI5-F1
#
_cell.length_a   1.000
_cell.length_b   1.000
_cell.length_c   1.000
_cell.angle_alpha   90.00
_cell.angle_beta   90.00
_cell.angle_gamma   90.00
#
_symmetry.space_group_name_H-M   'P 1'
#
loop_
_entity.id
_entity.type
_entity.pdbx_description
1 polymer ?
#
loop_
_entity_poly.entity_id
_entity_poly.type
_entity_poly.pdbx_seq_one_letter_code
_entity_poly.pdbx_strand_id
1 'polypeptide(L)'
;MENKVFRHLLFSLAFFHGVLIERKKFGALGFNIPYEFTDGDLRICMDQLIMFLSEYHEVPFKVLGYTAGHINYGGRVTDDWDRRCVMNILSEFYSSVVVNDSFSYSESGIYKQIPGTSDHSAYLEYLRSLPLNDLPEIFGLHDNANITFAQNETFAVLGDLIKLQPKSSSGGQATGKSRDEIVEDLAKSLLERSPEVFNLQAVIEAYPILYEQSMNTVLQQEVIRYNKLLGTIRVTLNDLIKAVKGLVVMSSALEEMSVSLFDNQVPTLWANRAYPSLKPLASWIDDLVQRVDFIKRWIGEGIPSVFWISGFFFPQAFLTGTLQNYARKKHISVDTITFDFKVMDESTAELTELPTDGCYIRGLFLEGARWDYTKHRLSESRPKELFTNMPVIWLIPLGNRKSPENRIYECPVYKTLTRAGKHNSTFRMPCL
;
A
#
# COMPACT_ATOMS: atom_id res chain seq x y z
N MET A 1 35.39 -9.20 30.83
CA MET A 1 34.38 -9.74 29.88
C MET A 1 33.77 -8.64 29.00
N GLU A 2 34.07 -7.36 29.24
CA GLU A 2 33.27 -6.22 28.76
C GLU A 2 33.56 -5.70 27.34
N ASN A 3 34.74 -5.95 26.74
CA ASN A 3 35.06 -5.29 25.47
C ASN A 3 34.49 -6.01 24.22
N LYS A 4 34.47 -7.35 24.22
CA LYS A 4 34.04 -8.15 23.05
C LYS A 4 32.54 -8.01 22.79
N VAL A 5 31.74 -8.26 23.82
CA VAL A 5 30.27 -8.16 23.75
C VAL A 5 29.82 -6.75 23.39
N PHE A 6 30.43 -5.74 24.02
CA PHE A 6 30.17 -4.34 23.69
C PHE A 6 30.49 -4.02 22.23
N ARG A 7 31.66 -4.43 21.71
CA ARG A 7 32.04 -4.19 20.30
C ARG A 7 31.08 -4.87 19.33
N HIS A 8 30.64 -6.10 19.61
CA HIS A 8 29.65 -6.79 18.78
C HIS A 8 28.34 -6.03 18.73
N LEU A 9 27.78 -5.68 19.89
CA LEU A 9 26.49 -4.99 19.98
C LEU A 9 26.56 -3.55 19.45
N LEU A 10 27.68 -2.85 19.66
CA LEU A 10 27.93 -1.53 19.11
C LEU A 10 27.94 -1.56 17.59
N PHE A 11 28.64 -2.54 17.00
CA PHE A 11 28.68 -2.73 15.56
C PHE A 11 27.29 -3.07 15.02
N SER A 12 26.56 -3.99 15.66
CA SER A 12 25.19 -4.34 15.27
C SER A 12 24.22 -3.17 15.36
N LEU A 13 24.33 -2.34 16.40
CA LEU A 13 23.50 -1.15 16.56
C LEU A 13 23.81 -0.10 15.49
N ALA A 14 25.07 0.15 15.18
CA ALA A 14 25.47 1.07 14.11
C ALA A 14 25.00 0.56 12.74
N PHE A 15 25.11 -0.75 12.51
CA PHE A 15 24.67 -1.38 11.28
C PHE A 15 23.13 -1.35 11.14
N PHE A 16 22.40 -1.64 12.23
CA PHE A 16 20.95 -1.49 12.32
C PHE A 16 20.51 -0.05 11.98
N HIS A 17 21.19 0.95 12.54
CA HIS A 17 20.90 2.35 12.25
C HIS A 17 21.08 2.67 10.75
N GLY A 18 22.18 2.20 10.14
CA GLY A 18 22.40 2.30 8.70
C GLY A 18 21.28 1.66 7.90
N VAL A 19 20.88 0.42 8.25
CA VAL A 19 19.75 -0.28 7.63
C VAL A 19 18.46 0.54 7.72
N LEU A 20 18.15 1.15 8.87
CA LEU A 20 16.95 1.97 9.02
C LEU A 20 16.96 3.23 8.14
N ILE A 21 18.11 3.92 8.05
CA ILE A 21 18.25 5.11 7.20
C ILE A 21 18.05 4.72 5.74
N GLU A 22 18.74 3.67 5.30
CA GLU A 22 18.81 3.24 3.91
C GLU A 22 17.51 2.62 3.42
N ARG A 23 16.70 2.02 4.31
CA ARG A 23 15.36 1.52 3.99
C ARG A 23 14.43 2.58 3.41
N LYS A 24 14.65 3.88 3.69
CA LYS A 24 13.88 5.00 3.10
C LYS A 24 13.95 5.00 1.57
N LYS A 25 15.03 4.49 0.96
CA LYS A 25 15.19 4.40 -0.51
C LYS A 25 14.10 3.58 -1.17
N PHE A 26 13.57 2.55 -0.49
CA PHE A 26 12.54 1.66 -1.04
C PHE A 26 11.11 2.22 -0.91
N GLY A 27 10.95 3.48 -0.49
CA GLY A 27 9.64 4.10 -0.30
C GLY A 27 8.75 3.29 0.64
N ALA A 28 7.49 3.07 0.25
CA ALA A 28 6.49 2.35 1.05
C ALA A 28 6.80 0.86 1.29
N LEU A 29 7.76 0.26 0.55
CA LEU A 29 8.27 -1.09 0.82
C LEU A 29 9.24 -1.10 2.01
N GLY A 30 9.98 -0.01 2.21
CA GLY A 30 10.86 0.18 3.35
C GLY A 30 10.05 0.51 4.61
N PHE A 31 9.34 1.64 4.58
CA PHE A 31 8.41 2.07 5.62
C PHE A 31 7.24 2.80 4.97
N ASN A 32 6.03 2.63 5.51
CA ASN A 32 4.85 3.35 5.02
C ASN A 32 5.09 4.87 5.09
N ILE A 33 5.78 5.34 6.13
CA ILE A 33 6.16 6.75 6.30
C ILE A 33 7.69 6.90 6.22
N PRO A 34 8.21 7.87 5.44
CA PRO A 34 9.65 8.09 5.31
C PRO A 34 10.25 8.79 6.54
N TYR A 35 10.56 8.02 7.58
CA TYR A 35 11.15 8.53 8.83
C TYR A 35 12.56 9.06 8.65
N GLU A 36 12.94 10.03 9.49
CA GLU A 36 14.29 10.58 9.56
C GLU A 36 14.93 10.21 10.89
N PHE A 37 15.74 9.17 10.85
CA PHE A 37 16.59 8.75 11.97
C PHE A 37 17.87 9.57 11.96
N THR A 38 18.30 10.05 13.13
CA THR A 38 19.45 10.95 13.25
C THR A 38 20.57 10.32 14.05
N ASP A 39 21.78 10.87 13.93
CA ASP A 39 22.93 10.48 14.74
C ASP A 39 22.66 10.60 16.25
N GLY A 40 21.76 11.51 16.66
CA GLY A 40 21.34 11.64 18.06
C GLY A 40 20.71 10.35 18.60
N ASP A 41 19.99 9.62 17.75
CA ASP A 41 19.30 8.38 18.14
C ASP A 41 20.29 7.26 18.38
N LEU A 42 21.24 7.17 17.46
CA LEU A 42 22.32 6.22 17.55
C LEU A 42 23.15 6.50 18.82
N ARG A 43 23.54 7.76 19.06
CA ARG A 43 24.33 8.15 20.23
C ARG A 43 23.61 7.81 21.55
N ILE A 44 22.33 8.14 21.69
CA ILE A 44 21.56 7.80 22.90
C ILE A 44 21.50 6.28 23.09
N CYS A 45 21.31 5.51 22.02
CA CYS A 45 21.31 4.05 22.09
C CYS A 45 22.69 3.49 22.48
N MET A 46 23.79 4.09 22.01
CA MET A 46 25.16 3.73 22.39
C MET A 46 25.43 4.03 23.86
N ASP A 47 25.02 5.20 24.35
CA ASP A 47 25.19 5.59 25.76
C ASP A 47 24.41 4.64 26.69
N GLN A 48 23.17 4.29 26.31
CA GLN A 48 22.37 3.30 27.03
C GLN A 48 22.98 1.90 26.97
N LEU A 49 23.55 1.50 25.84
CA LEU A 49 24.26 0.22 25.72
C LEU A 49 25.43 0.15 26.71
N ILE A 50 26.24 1.21 26.80
CA ILE A 50 27.35 1.30 27.76
C ILE A 50 26.83 1.21 29.20
N MET A 51 25.82 2.01 29.53
CA MET A 51 25.19 2.02 30.86
C MET A 51 24.69 0.62 31.26
N PHE A 52 23.87 -0.02 30.43
CA PHE A 52 23.28 -1.32 30.76
C PHE A 52 24.31 -2.45 30.83
N LEU A 53 25.35 -2.43 29.97
CA LEU A 53 26.42 -3.44 30.07
C LEU A 53 27.33 -3.23 31.28
N SER A 54 27.38 -2.02 31.85
CA SER A 54 28.17 -1.72 33.05
C SER A 54 27.42 -2.05 34.34
N GLU A 55 26.10 -1.91 34.34
CA GLU A 55 25.25 -2.16 35.52
C GLU A 55 24.85 -3.63 35.68
N TYR A 56 24.67 -4.37 34.58
CA TYR A 56 24.17 -5.75 34.61
C TYR A 56 25.29 -6.76 34.34
N HIS A 57 25.32 -7.84 35.11
CA HIS A 57 26.27 -8.94 34.92
C HIS A 57 25.99 -9.76 33.64
N GLU A 58 24.71 -9.88 33.26
CA GLU A 58 24.26 -10.53 32.03
C GLU A 58 23.67 -9.50 31.08
N VAL A 59 23.84 -9.70 29.76
CA VAL A 59 23.36 -8.78 28.74
C VAL A 59 21.83 -8.69 28.77
N PRO A 60 21.22 -7.54 29.10
CA PRO A 60 19.79 -7.42 29.25
C PRO A 60 19.10 -7.15 27.89
N PHE A 61 19.13 -8.13 26.97
CA PHE A 61 18.61 -7.98 25.59
C PHE A 61 17.18 -7.46 25.53
N LYS A 62 16.30 -7.89 26.44
CA LYS A 62 14.92 -7.41 26.51
C LYS A 62 14.84 -5.91 26.81
N VAL A 63 15.69 -5.43 27.72
CA VAL A 63 15.74 -4.00 28.09
C VAL A 63 16.33 -3.20 26.94
N LEU A 64 17.46 -3.65 26.38
CA LEU A 64 18.12 -3.01 25.23
C LEU A 64 17.21 -2.93 24.01
N GLY A 65 16.52 -4.02 23.67
CA GLY A 65 15.55 -4.06 22.58
C GLY A 65 14.35 -3.15 22.83
N TYR A 66 13.88 -3.07 24.07
CA TYR A 66 12.78 -2.17 24.44
C TYR A 66 13.19 -0.70 24.37
N THR A 67 14.34 -0.32 24.93
CA THR A 67 14.79 1.08 24.94
C THR A 67 15.15 1.55 23.53
N ALA A 68 15.94 0.79 22.79
CA ALA A 68 16.29 1.15 21.42
C ALA A 68 15.05 1.14 20.50
N GLY A 69 14.26 0.06 20.55
CA GLY A 69 13.16 -0.17 19.62
C GLY A 69 11.88 0.59 19.95
N HIS A 70 11.41 0.60 21.20
CA HIS A 70 10.15 1.25 21.56
C HIS A 70 10.30 2.72 21.94
N ILE A 71 11.43 3.12 22.53
CA ILE A 71 11.63 4.48 23.08
C ILE A 71 12.42 5.35 22.10
N ASN A 72 13.64 4.96 21.75
CA ASN A 72 14.54 5.83 20.99
C ASN A 72 14.15 5.90 19.51
N TYR A 73 14.22 4.78 18.78
CA TYR A 73 13.81 4.72 17.38
C TYR A 73 12.29 4.72 17.27
N GLY A 74 11.61 3.90 18.07
CA GLY A 74 10.14 3.81 18.08
C GLY A 74 9.42 5.10 18.47
N GLY A 75 10.07 6.01 19.21
CA GLY A 75 9.53 7.34 19.49
C GLY A 75 9.35 8.22 18.24
N ARG A 76 10.06 7.92 17.15
CA ARG A 76 9.86 8.57 15.84
C ARG A 76 8.82 7.89 14.96
N VAL A 77 8.58 6.61 15.21
CA VAL A 77 7.73 5.79 14.35
C VAL A 77 6.29 5.95 14.77
N THR A 78 5.50 6.56 13.91
CA THR A 78 4.10 6.92 14.16
C THR A 78 3.10 5.88 13.69
N ASP A 79 3.47 5.01 12.74
CA ASP A 79 2.62 3.94 12.21
C ASP A 79 2.90 2.61 12.93
N ASP A 80 1.85 1.91 13.35
CA ASP A 80 1.98 0.67 14.12
C ASP A 80 2.61 -0.47 13.30
N TRP A 81 2.40 -0.51 11.97
CA TRP A 81 2.99 -1.53 11.12
C TRP A 81 4.47 -1.27 10.88
N ASP A 82 4.84 -0.01 10.67
CA ASP A 82 6.25 0.38 10.60
C ASP A 82 6.94 0.11 11.95
N ARG A 83 6.26 0.36 13.08
CA ARG A 83 6.81 0.05 14.41
C ARG A 83 7.04 -1.43 14.59
N ARG A 84 6.08 -2.28 14.19
CA ARG A 84 6.24 -3.74 14.18
C ARG A 84 7.43 -4.16 13.31
N CYS A 85 7.58 -3.55 12.14
CA CYS A 85 8.71 -3.82 11.23
C CYS A 85 10.05 -3.45 11.88
N VAL A 86 10.19 -2.25 12.44
CA VAL A 86 11.41 -1.81 13.15
C VAL A 86 11.76 -2.75 14.30
N MET A 87 10.77 -3.17 15.10
CA MET A 87 11.00 -4.11 16.20
C MET A 87 11.48 -5.49 15.72
N ASN A 88 10.92 -5.99 14.62
CA ASN A 88 11.34 -7.26 14.02
C ASN A 88 12.78 -7.17 13.50
N ILE A 89 13.11 -6.11 12.76
CA ILE A 89 14.49 -5.88 12.28
C ILE A 89 15.43 -5.80 13.48
N LEU A 90 15.11 -4.99 14.49
CA LEU A 90 15.95 -4.84 15.68
C LEU A 90 16.20 -6.18 16.38
N SER A 91 15.24 -7.09 16.39
CA SER A 91 15.39 -8.41 17.03
C SER A 91 16.49 -9.27 16.38
N GLU A 92 16.82 -9.03 15.11
CA GLU A 92 17.93 -9.69 14.42
C GLU A 92 19.29 -9.08 14.81
N PHE A 93 19.33 -7.78 15.09
CA PHE A 93 20.55 -7.07 15.48
C PHE A 93 20.84 -7.09 16.99
N TYR A 94 19.80 -7.24 17.82
CA TYR A 94 19.89 -7.33 19.28
C TYR A 94 19.36 -8.69 19.76
N SER A 95 20.19 -9.71 19.58
CA SER A 95 19.95 -11.06 20.10
C SER A 95 21.24 -11.69 20.63
N SER A 96 21.09 -12.77 21.42
CA SER A 96 22.25 -13.51 21.94
C SER A 96 23.11 -14.13 20.84
N VAL A 97 22.53 -14.41 19.67
CA VAL A 97 23.22 -15.05 18.53
C VAL A 97 24.23 -14.12 17.88
N VAL A 98 23.97 -12.81 17.94
CA VAL A 98 24.83 -11.74 17.38
C VAL A 98 26.16 -11.61 18.11
N VAL A 99 26.24 -12.06 19.37
CA VAL A 99 27.46 -12.07 20.18
C VAL A 99 28.34 -13.28 19.81
N ASN A 100 28.58 -13.45 18.51
CA ASN A 100 29.40 -14.51 17.95
C ASN A 100 30.17 -13.95 16.74
N ASP A 101 31.48 -14.22 16.68
CA ASP A 101 32.36 -13.75 15.61
C ASP A 101 32.01 -14.35 14.23
N SER A 102 31.28 -15.46 14.20
CA SER A 102 30.83 -16.12 12.94
C SER A 102 29.41 -15.75 12.52
N PHE A 103 28.76 -14.82 13.21
CA PHE A 103 27.40 -14.42 12.89
C PHE A 103 27.33 -13.66 11.56
N SER A 104 26.32 -13.96 10.74
CA SER A 104 26.01 -13.25 9.51
C SER A 104 24.64 -12.58 9.63
N TYR A 105 24.55 -11.32 9.23
CA TYR A 105 23.30 -10.54 9.17
C TYR A 105 22.47 -10.89 7.94
N SER A 106 23.07 -11.46 6.90
CA SER A 106 22.36 -11.90 5.70
C SER A 106 22.81 -13.29 5.23
N GLU A 107 21.99 -13.90 4.37
CA GLU A 107 22.23 -15.23 3.82
C GLU A 107 23.47 -15.30 2.92
N SER A 108 23.84 -14.20 2.23
CA SER A 108 25.03 -14.17 1.38
C SER A 108 26.36 -14.31 2.12
N GLY A 109 26.39 -14.08 3.44
CA GLY A 109 27.63 -14.08 4.22
C GLY A 109 28.51 -12.84 4.03
N ILE A 110 28.09 -11.89 3.20
CA ILE A 110 28.82 -10.64 2.94
C ILE A 110 28.77 -9.75 4.17
N TYR A 111 27.56 -9.57 4.72
CA TYR A 111 27.30 -8.76 5.90
C TYR A 111 27.40 -9.64 7.15
N LYS A 112 28.54 -9.59 7.83
CA LYS A 112 28.85 -10.43 8.99
C LYS A 112 29.46 -9.66 10.15
N GLN A 113 29.51 -10.32 11.30
CA GLN A 113 30.31 -9.88 12.43
C GLN A 113 31.81 -9.98 12.13
N ILE A 114 32.55 -9.07 12.73
CA ILE A 114 34.02 -9.11 12.80
C ILE A 114 34.40 -9.62 14.18
N PRO A 115 35.53 -10.34 14.34
CA PRO A 115 35.98 -10.77 15.65
C PRO A 115 36.03 -9.59 16.63
N GLY A 116 35.35 -9.71 17.77
CA GLY A 116 35.24 -8.58 18.72
C GLY A 116 36.55 -8.24 19.45
N THR A 117 37.66 -8.89 19.12
CA THR A 117 39.02 -8.50 19.52
C THR A 117 39.70 -7.58 18.50
N SER A 118 39.10 -7.38 17.32
CA SER A 118 39.69 -6.61 16.22
C SER A 118 39.75 -5.12 16.54
N ASP A 119 40.77 -4.46 16.01
CA ASP A 119 40.98 -3.03 16.18
C ASP A 119 40.09 -2.21 15.24
N HIS A 120 39.95 -0.91 15.54
CA HIS A 120 39.14 0.01 14.75
C HIS A 120 39.51 0.04 13.25
N SER A 121 40.81 -0.10 12.92
CA SER A 121 41.27 -0.18 11.53
C SER A 121 40.67 -1.36 10.76
N ALA A 122 40.54 -2.53 11.40
CA ALA A 122 39.97 -3.72 10.79
C ALA A 122 38.46 -3.55 10.51
N TYR A 123 37.73 -2.86 11.41
CA TYR A 123 36.33 -2.49 11.15
C TYR A 123 36.21 -1.56 9.94
N LEU A 124 37.09 -0.55 9.82
CA LEU A 124 37.08 0.34 8.66
C LEU A 124 37.45 -0.37 7.36
N GLU A 125 38.41 -1.30 7.38
CA GLU A 125 38.80 -2.08 6.22
C GLU A 125 37.66 -2.99 5.75
N TYR A 126 36.98 -3.66 6.68
CA TYR A 126 35.81 -4.45 6.37
C TYR A 126 34.68 -3.60 5.77
N LEU A 127 34.34 -2.46 6.38
CA LEU A 127 33.31 -1.57 5.85
C LEU A 127 33.64 -1.07 4.44
N ARG A 128 34.92 -0.82 4.13
CA ARG A 128 35.38 -0.46 2.78
C ARG A 128 35.34 -1.62 1.79
N SER A 129 35.38 -2.85 2.27
CA SER A 129 35.27 -4.06 1.43
C SER A 129 33.83 -4.39 1.05
N LEU A 130 32.84 -3.76 1.69
CA LEU A 130 31.43 -3.98 1.37
C LEU A 130 31.09 -3.46 -0.04
N PRO A 131 30.11 -4.08 -0.72
CA PRO A 131 29.66 -3.62 -2.03
C PRO A 131 29.18 -2.16 -2.01
N LEU A 132 29.44 -1.41 -3.08
CA LEU A 132 28.89 -0.05 -3.26
C LEU A 132 27.37 -0.05 -3.45
N ASN A 133 26.83 -1.13 -4.03
CA ASN A 133 25.41 -1.33 -4.23
C ASN A 133 24.95 -2.43 -3.30
N ASP A 134 24.19 -2.06 -2.27
CA ASP A 134 23.67 -3.01 -1.29
C ASP A 134 22.58 -3.90 -1.89
N LEU A 135 22.58 -5.17 -1.50
CA LEU A 135 21.56 -6.12 -1.90
C LEU A 135 20.33 -6.00 -0.98
N PRO A 136 19.08 -6.21 -1.48
CA PRO A 136 17.87 -6.09 -0.67
C PRO A 136 17.83 -7.00 0.57
N GLU A 137 18.56 -8.12 0.55
CA GLU A 137 18.65 -9.08 1.64
C GLU A 137 19.03 -8.46 2.99
N ILE A 138 19.97 -7.50 3.01
CA ILE A 138 20.41 -6.91 4.28
C ILE A 138 19.36 -6.00 4.91
N PHE A 139 18.43 -5.51 4.08
CA PHE A 139 17.28 -4.78 4.56
C PHE A 139 16.14 -5.72 4.97
N GLY A 140 16.24 -7.04 4.73
CA GLY A 140 15.12 -7.97 4.90
C GLY A 140 14.03 -7.77 3.83
N LEU A 141 14.43 -7.42 2.61
CA LEU A 141 13.55 -7.22 1.46
C LEU A 141 13.88 -8.23 0.35
N HIS A 142 12.86 -8.61 -0.43
CA HIS A 142 13.03 -9.45 -1.61
C HIS A 142 13.73 -8.65 -2.74
N ASP A 143 14.47 -9.34 -3.63
CA ASP A 143 15.24 -8.74 -4.74
C ASP A 143 14.43 -7.82 -5.66
N ASN A 144 13.13 -8.08 -5.78
CA ASN A 144 12.20 -7.24 -6.54
C ASN A 144 12.13 -5.80 -6.02
N ALA A 145 12.49 -5.54 -4.75
CA ALA A 145 12.55 -4.19 -4.19
C ALA A 145 13.52 -3.29 -4.96
N ASN A 146 14.63 -3.82 -5.47
CA ASN A 146 15.57 -3.06 -6.30
C ASN A 146 14.95 -2.65 -7.64
N ILE A 147 14.09 -3.49 -8.22
CA ILE A 147 13.37 -3.15 -9.46
C ILE A 147 12.42 -1.99 -9.20
N THR A 148 11.64 -2.06 -8.12
CA THR A 148 10.72 -0.98 -7.73
C THR A 148 11.48 0.32 -7.43
N PHE A 149 12.60 0.24 -6.71
CA PHE A 149 13.46 1.40 -6.46
C PHE A 149 13.96 2.03 -7.76
N ALA A 150 14.54 1.24 -8.67
CA ALA A 150 15.04 1.73 -9.95
C ALA A 150 13.91 2.33 -10.81
N GLN A 151 12.71 1.74 -10.81
CA GLN A 151 11.55 2.30 -11.50
C GLN A 151 11.15 3.66 -10.92
N ASN A 152 11.09 3.80 -9.60
CA ASN A 152 10.73 5.06 -8.94
C ASN A 152 11.73 6.17 -9.24
N GLU A 153 13.03 5.90 -9.14
CA GLU A 153 14.10 6.84 -9.51
C GLU A 153 13.99 7.25 -10.98
N THR A 154 13.77 6.28 -11.87
CA THR A 154 13.60 6.53 -13.30
C THR A 154 12.38 7.42 -13.56
N PHE A 155 11.23 7.14 -12.94
CA PHE A 155 10.03 7.96 -13.10
C PHE A 155 10.18 9.37 -12.51
N ALA A 156 10.92 9.52 -11.40
CA ALA A 156 11.24 10.83 -10.84
C ALA A 156 12.07 11.66 -11.84
N VAL A 157 13.15 11.09 -12.37
CA VAL A 157 14.01 11.75 -13.36
C VAL A 157 13.24 12.10 -14.64
N LEU A 158 12.45 11.17 -15.18
CA LEU A 158 11.61 11.42 -16.35
C LEU A 158 10.56 12.50 -16.10
N GLY A 159 9.94 12.49 -14.90
CA GLY A 159 9.01 13.52 -14.49
C GLY A 159 9.65 14.91 -14.41
N ASP A 160 10.88 14.99 -13.92
CA ASP A 160 11.62 16.26 -13.89
C ASP A 160 12.05 16.70 -15.29
N LEU A 161 12.40 15.77 -16.19
CA LEU A 161 12.68 16.07 -17.59
C LEU A 161 11.46 16.66 -18.30
N ILE A 162 10.26 16.10 -18.07
CA ILE A 162 9.00 16.64 -18.62
C ILE A 162 8.77 18.07 -18.13
N LYS A 163 9.04 18.37 -16.85
CA LYS A 163 8.92 19.74 -16.30
C LYS A 163 9.88 20.73 -16.95
N LEU A 164 11.05 20.27 -17.40
CA LEU A 164 12.06 21.09 -18.09
C LEU A 164 11.73 21.32 -19.57
N GLN A 165 10.77 20.60 -20.16
CA GLN A 165 10.41 20.81 -21.55
C GLN A 165 9.80 22.21 -21.77
N PRO A 166 10.25 22.97 -22.78
CA PRO A 166 9.69 24.28 -23.08
C PRO A 166 8.22 24.13 -23.48
N LYS A 167 7.32 24.70 -22.65
CA LYS A 167 5.86 24.65 -22.86
C LYS A 167 5.38 25.49 -24.05
N SER A 168 6.26 26.33 -24.59
CA SER A 168 6.01 27.17 -25.76
C SER A 168 7.00 26.80 -26.88
N SER A 169 6.56 25.99 -27.85
CA SER A 169 7.16 25.97 -29.18
C SER A 169 6.68 27.21 -29.96
N SER A 170 7.12 28.40 -29.55
CA SER A 170 6.92 29.64 -30.30
C SER A 170 7.99 29.77 -31.40
N GLY A 171 8.03 28.81 -32.32
CA GLY A 171 8.97 28.86 -33.44
C GLY A 171 8.95 27.62 -34.30
N GLY A 172 8.22 27.68 -35.41
CA GLY A 172 8.37 26.75 -36.54
C GLY A 172 7.06 26.13 -36.99
N GLN A 173 6.63 26.50 -38.20
CA GLN A 173 5.60 25.80 -38.97
C GLN A 173 5.87 24.29 -38.97
N ALA A 174 4.94 23.49 -38.45
CA ALA A 174 4.89 22.05 -38.70
C ALA A 174 3.45 21.56 -38.48
N THR A 175 2.77 21.27 -39.59
CA THR A 175 1.75 20.24 -39.92
C THR A 175 1.15 19.29 -38.83
N GLY A 176 1.13 19.65 -37.55
CA GLY A 176 0.54 18.89 -36.45
C GLY A 176 -0.62 19.63 -35.80
N LYS A 177 -1.53 18.88 -35.17
CA LYS A 177 -2.64 19.46 -34.40
C LYS A 177 -2.11 20.39 -33.31
N SER A 178 -2.79 21.51 -33.09
CA SER A 178 -2.45 22.40 -31.99
C SER A 178 -2.64 21.69 -30.64
N ARG A 179 -1.94 22.14 -29.59
CA ARG A 179 -2.11 21.59 -28.23
C ARG A 179 -3.58 21.57 -27.81
N ASP A 180 -4.29 22.64 -28.14
CA ASP A 180 -5.70 22.81 -27.82
C ASP A 180 -6.59 21.84 -28.61
N GLU A 181 -6.30 21.60 -29.89
CA GLU A 181 -6.99 20.58 -30.70
C GLU A 181 -6.77 19.16 -30.16
N ILE A 182 -5.54 18.83 -29.71
CA ILE A 182 -5.24 17.54 -29.11
C ILE A 182 -6.04 17.34 -27.81
N VAL A 183 -6.09 18.37 -26.96
CA VAL A 183 -6.85 18.33 -25.71
C VAL A 183 -8.35 18.25 -25.98
N GLU A 184 -8.86 18.96 -26.99
CA GLU A 184 -10.27 18.87 -27.39
C GLU A 184 -10.64 17.46 -27.84
N ASP A 185 -9.84 16.86 -28.72
CA ASP A 185 -10.08 15.50 -29.22
C ASP A 185 -9.97 14.45 -28.11
N LEU A 186 -8.99 14.61 -27.22
CA LEU A 186 -8.86 13.75 -26.05
C LEU A 186 -10.10 13.91 -25.15
N ALA A 187 -10.54 15.13 -24.86
CA ALA A 187 -11.71 15.39 -24.03
C ALA A 187 -12.99 14.77 -24.63
N LYS A 188 -13.18 14.83 -25.95
CA LYS A 188 -14.30 14.15 -26.65
C LYS A 188 -14.20 12.64 -26.50
N SER A 189 -13.04 12.05 -26.75
CA SER A 189 -12.84 10.60 -26.63
C SER A 189 -13.09 10.09 -25.21
N LEU A 190 -12.67 10.87 -24.20
CA LEU A 190 -12.91 10.58 -22.80
C LEU A 190 -14.39 10.69 -22.43
N LEU A 191 -15.10 11.65 -23.02
CA LEU A 191 -16.53 11.84 -22.80
C LEU A 191 -17.34 10.67 -23.38
N GLU A 192 -16.97 10.19 -24.58
CA GLU A 192 -17.58 9.01 -25.21
C GLU A 192 -17.32 7.72 -24.41
N ARG A 193 -16.10 7.55 -23.89
CA ARG A 193 -15.72 6.38 -23.11
C ARG A 193 -16.23 6.43 -21.66
N SER A 194 -16.55 7.62 -21.16
CA SER A 194 -17.04 7.83 -19.79
C SER A 194 -18.47 7.28 -19.63
N PRO A 195 -18.70 6.38 -18.65
CA PRO A 195 -20.02 5.82 -18.42
C PRO A 195 -21.10 6.88 -18.16
N GLU A 196 -22.34 6.55 -18.48
CA GLU A 196 -23.50 7.37 -18.12
C GLU A 196 -23.77 7.34 -16.62
N VAL A 197 -24.40 8.40 -16.13
CA VAL A 197 -24.86 8.48 -14.74
C VAL A 197 -26.01 7.51 -14.51
N PHE A 198 -26.04 6.91 -13.33
CA PHE A 198 -27.11 6.02 -12.91
C PHE A 198 -28.39 6.80 -12.60
N ASN A 199 -29.55 6.22 -12.92
CA ASN A 199 -30.82 6.73 -12.42
C ASN A 199 -31.00 6.34 -10.94
N LEU A 200 -30.70 7.29 -10.05
CA LEU A 200 -30.75 7.06 -8.60
C LEU A 200 -32.15 6.68 -8.11
N GLN A 201 -33.22 7.25 -8.69
CA GLN A 201 -34.59 6.95 -8.27
C GLN A 201 -34.94 5.49 -8.56
N ALA A 202 -34.63 5.01 -9.77
CA ALA A 202 -34.85 3.61 -10.14
C ALA A 202 -34.07 2.63 -9.24
N VAL A 203 -32.85 3.00 -8.81
CA VAL A 203 -32.04 2.17 -7.89
C VAL A 203 -32.66 2.14 -6.50
N ILE A 204 -33.15 3.27 -5.98
CA ILE A 204 -33.81 3.34 -4.67
C ILE A 204 -35.10 2.51 -4.66
N GLU A 205 -35.87 2.56 -5.75
CA GLU A 205 -37.09 1.77 -5.91
C GLU A 205 -36.80 0.26 -6.02
N ALA A 206 -35.78 -0.13 -6.79
CA ALA A 206 -35.40 -1.54 -6.95
C ALA A 206 -34.74 -2.13 -5.70
N TYR A 207 -33.96 -1.35 -4.95
CA TYR A 207 -33.23 -1.78 -3.76
C TYR A 207 -33.58 -0.88 -2.56
N PRO A 208 -34.79 -1.00 -2.00
CA PRO A 208 -35.19 -0.17 -0.86
C PRO A 208 -34.33 -0.45 0.37
N ILE A 209 -34.24 0.53 1.26
CA ILE A 209 -33.53 0.38 2.54
C ILE A 209 -34.34 -0.58 3.41
N LEU A 210 -33.80 -1.78 3.61
CA LEU A 210 -34.41 -2.83 4.41
C LEU A 210 -33.54 -3.10 5.63
N TYR A 211 -34.19 -3.36 6.76
CA TYR A 211 -33.48 -3.73 7.99
C TYR A 211 -32.77 -5.08 7.82
N GLU A 212 -33.28 -6.00 7.02
CA GLU A 212 -32.70 -7.32 6.82
C GLU A 212 -31.53 -7.32 5.82
N GLN A 213 -31.41 -6.25 5.01
CA GLN A 213 -30.44 -6.18 3.91
C GLN A 213 -29.70 -4.84 3.90
N SER A 214 -28.65 -4.74 4.71
CA SER A 214 -27.75 -3.57 4.74
C SER A 214 -27.03 -3.32 3.41
N MET A 215 -26.89 -4.34 2.56
CA MET A 215 -26.19 -4.22 1.28
C MET A 215 -26.91 -3.29 0.30
N ASN A 216 -28.23 -3.15 0.40
CA ASN A 216 -28.99 -2.18 -0.41
C ASN A 216 -28.55 -0.75 -0.10
N THR A 217 -28.36 -0.43 1.19
CA THR A 217 -27.84 0.87 1.62
C THR A 217 -26.43 1.12 1.10
N VAL A 218 -25.57 0.10 1.12
CA VAL A 218 -24.20 0.21 0.56
C VAL A 218 -24.26 0.52 -0.93
N LEU A 219 -25.07 -0.21 -1.70
CA LEU A 219 -25.24 0.01 -3.13
C LEU A 219 -25.73 1.43 -3.44
N GLN A 220 -26.76 1.91 -2.73
CA GLN A 220 -27.27 3.27 -2.92
C GLN A 220 -26.18 4.34 -2.65
N GLN A 221 -25.42 4.20 -1.56
CA GLN A 221 -24.35 5.14 -1.22
C GLN A 221 -23.21 5.14 -2.25
N GLU A 222 -22.86 3.97 -2.78
CA GLU A 222 -21.86 3.82 -3.84
C GLU A 222 -22.33 4.47 -5.14
N VAL A 223 -23.59 4.25 -5.54
CA VAL A 223 -24.20 4.89 -6.72
C VAL A 223 -24.20 6.41 -6.59
N ILE A 224 -24.55 6.96 -5.43
CA ILE A 224 -24.51 8.42 -5.17
C ILE A 224 -23.10 8.97 -5.42
N ARG A 225 -22.06 8.29 -4.94
CA ARG A 225 -20.66 8.72 -5.09
C ARG A 225 -20.19 8.62 -6.53
N TYR A 226 -20.46 7.50 -7.21
CA TYR A 226 -20.15 7.35 -8.63
C TYR A 226 -20.87 8.39 -9.48
N ASN A 227 -22.15 8.67 -9.22
CA ASN A 227 -22.88 9.72 -9.91
C ASN A 227 -22.25 11.11 -9.71
N LYS A 228 -21.81 11.43 -8.50
CA LYS A 228 -21.10 12.70 -8.23
C LYS A 228 -19.81 12.79 -9.03
N LEU A 229 -19.02 11.71 -9.11
CA LEU A 229 -17.79 11.67 -9.90
C LEU A 229 -18.07 11.78 -11.40
N LEU A 230 -18.93 10.92 -11.95
CA LEU A 230 -19.30 10.88 -13.37
C LEU A 230 -19.91 12.21 -13.83
N GLY A 231 -20.79 12.80 -13.02
CA GLY A 231 -21.34 14.13 -13.29
C GLY A 231 -20.28 15.22 -13.33
N THR A 232 -19.30 15.19 -12.42
CA THR A 232 -18.17 16.13 -12.43
C THR A 232 -17.32 15.98 -13.69
N ILE A 233 -16.98 14.74 -14.06
CA ILE A 233 -16.19 14.45 -15.27
C ILE A 233 -16.91 14.97 -16.51
N ARG A 234 -18.20 14.67 -16.66
CA ARG A 234 -18.99 15.10 -17.83
C ARG A 234 -19.14 16.61 -17.92
N VAL A 235 -19.41 17.29 -16.82
CA VAL A 235 -19.50 18.77 -16.80
C VAL A 235 -18.16 19.38 -17.17
N THR A 236 -17.09 18.99 -16.48
CA THR A 236 -15.76 19.56 -16.68
C THR A 236 -15.18 19.28 -18.07
N LEU A 237 -15.42 18.09 -18.66
CA LEU A 237 -15.03 17.80 -20.04
C LEU A 237 -15.80 18.67 -21.06
N ASN A 238 -17.12 18.84 -20.89
CA ASN A 238 -17.90 19.71 -21.77
C ASN A 238 -17.47 21.18 -21.65
N ASP A 239 -17.21 21.64 -20.44
CA ASP A 239 -16.76 23.02 -20.20
C ASP A 239 -15.37 23.25 -20.78
N LEU A 240 -14.46 22.27 -20.69
CA LEU A 240 -13.15 22.33 -21.33
C LEU A 240 -13.26 22.41 -22.86
N ILE A 241 -14.10 21.58 -23.49
CA ILE A 241 -14.34 21.62 -24.94
C ILE A 241 -14.89 22.99 -25.37
N LYS A 242 -15.79 23.58 -24.58
CA LYS A 242 -16.32 24.93 -24.85
C LYS A 242 -15.29 26.02 -24.62
N ALA A 243 -14.45 25.89 -23.59
CA ALA A 243 -13.41 26.86 -23.26
C ALA A 243 -12.32 26.91 -24.34
N VAL A 244 -11.90 25.76 -24.85
CA VAL A 244 -10.96 25.67 -25.99
C VAL A 244 -11.52 26.36 -27.25
N LYS A 245 -12.84 26.30 -27.46
CA LYS A 245 -13.53 27.01 -28.56
C LYS A 245 -13.77 28.50 -28.31
N GLY A 246 -13.39 29.03 -27.15
CA GLY A 246 -13.66 30.41 -26.75
C GLY A 246 -15.13 30.70 -26.39
N LEU A 247 -15.95 29.67 -26.19
CA LEU A 247 -17.37 29.81 -25.82
C LEU A 247 -17.57 29.99 -24.31
N VAL A 248 -16.59 29.56 -23.51
CA VAL A 248 -16.56 29.68 -22.05
C VAL A 248 -15.19 30.26 -21.65
N VAL A 249 -15.15 31.04 -20.57
CA VAL A 249 -13.89 31.58 -20.06
C VAL A 249 -13.02 30.45 -19.54
N MET A 250 -11.78 30.39 -20.03
CA MET A 250 -10.76 29.48 -19.53
C MET A 250 -10.40 29.90 -18.10
N SER A 251 -10.85 29.11 -17.11
CA SER A 251 -10.50 29.32 -15.70
C SER A 251 -9.19 28.62 -15.36
N SER A 252 -8.51 29.05 -14.29
CA SER A 252 -7.27 28.39 -13.83
C SER A 252 -7.46 26.88 -13.63
N ALA A 253 -8.61 26.46 -13.10
CA ALA A 253 -8.94 25.06 -12.90
C ALA A 253 -9.08 24.27 -14.23
N LEU A 254 -9.61 24.91 -15.28
CA LEU A 254 -9.70 24.31 -16.62
C LEU A 254 -8.34 24.29 -17.34
N GLU A 255 -7.50 25.28 -17.10
CA GLU A 255 -6.10 25.29 -17.60
C GLU A 255 -5.29 24.16 -16.97
N GLU A 256 -5.34 24.01 -15.65
CA GLU A 256 -4.68 22.91 -14.93
C GLU A 256 -5.19 21.55 -15.40
N MET A 257 -6.49 21.43 -15.64
CA MET A 257 -7.09 20.22 -16.21
C MET A 257 -6.60 19.96 -17.63
N SER A 258 -6.54 20.98 -18.50
CA SER A 258 -6.00 20.88 -19.86
C SER A 258 -4.55 20.37 -19.87
N VAL A 259 -3.72 20.92 -18.98
CA VAL A 259 -2.34 20.48 -18.79
C VAL A 259 -2.29 19.02 -18.31
N SER A 260 -3.07 18.68 -17.29
CA SER A 260 -3.11 17.31 -16.74
C SER A 260 -3.53 16.28 -17.79
N LEU A 261 -4.56 16.59 -18.58
CA LEU A 261 -5.04 15.71 -19.65
C LEU A 261 -3.97 15.51 -20.74
N PHE A 262 -3.29 16.58 -21.13
CA PHE A 262 -2.20 16.51 -22.10
C PHE A 262 -1.03 15.65 -21.59
N ASP A 263 -0.69 15.77 -20.30
CA ASP A 263 0.39 15.02 -19.65
C ASP A 263 -0.03 13.59 -19.22
N ASN A 264 -1.20 13.09 -19.65
CA ASN A 264 -1.76 11.78 -19.29
C ASN A 264 -1.91 11.56 -17.77
N GLN A 265 -2.18 12.63 -17.03
CA GLN A 265 -2.42 12.63 -15.59
C GLN A 265 -3.91 12.86 -15.28
N VAL A 266 -4.37 12.29 -14.17
CA VAL A 266 -5.75 12.50 -13.71
C VAL A 266 -5.86 13.92 -13.11
N PRO A 267 -6.75 14.78 -13.63
CA PRO A 267 -6.94 16.13 -13.09
C PRO A 267 -7.29 16.14 -11.60
N THR A 268 -6.80 17.16 -10.88
CA THR A 268 -7.05 17.37 -9.44
C THR A 268 -8.55 17.48 -9.14
N LEU A 269 -9.33 18.11 -10.02
CA LEU A 269 -10.79 18.22 -9.95
C LEU A 269 -11.48 16.85 -9.83
N TRP A 270 -10.95 15.84 -10.52
CA TRP A 270 -11.48 14.49 -10.49
C TRP A 270 -10.93 13.72 -9.30
N ALA A 271 -9.62 13.80 -9.06
CA ALA A 271 -8.95 13.11 -7.95
C ALA A 271 -9.58 13.45 -6.59
N ASN A 272 -9.95 14.71 -6.35
CA ASN A 272 -10.61 15.16 -5.11
C ASN A 272 -12.00 14.56 -4.88
N ARG A 273 -12.67 14.08 -5.94
CA ARG A 273 -13.98 13.44 -5.88
C ARG A 273 -13.94 11.95 -6.21
N ALA A 274 -12.76 11.40 -6.46
CA ALA A 274 -12.55 10.02 -6.86
C ALA A 274 -12.03 9.17 -5.70
N TYR A 275 -11.96 7.86 -5.96
CA TYR A 275 -11.23 6.94 -5.13
C TYR A 275 -9.71 7.17 -5.31
N PRO A 276 -8.89 6.94 -4.26
CA PRO A 276 -7.44 7.05 -4.36
C PRO A 276 -6.87 6.13 -5.45
N SER A 277 -6.02 6.67 -6.33
CA SER A 277 -5.39 5.93 -7.42
C SER A 277 -4.07 6.58 -7.82
N LEU A 278 -3.10 5.75 -8.21
CA LEU A 278 -1.83 6.18 -8.80
C LEU A 278 -1.75 5.84 -10.30
N LYS A 279 -2.84 5.35 -10.90
CA LYS A 279 -2.89 5.00 -12.33
C LYS A 279 -2.81 6.26 -13.20
N PRO A 280 -2.12 6.21 -14.36
CA PRO A 280 -2.20 7.26 -15.36
C PRO A 280 -3.62 7.37 -15.91
N LEU A 281 -3.94 8.50 -16.54
CA LEU A 281 -5.28 8.84 -16.99
C LEU A 281 -5.94 7.74 -17.84
N ALA A 282 -5.22 7.22 -18.85
CA ALA A 282 -5.75 6.18 -19.72
C ALA A 282 -6.20 4.93 -18.96
N SER A 283 -5.35 4.40 -18.07
CA SER A 283 -5.65 3.23 -17.24
C SER A 283 -6.64 3.52 -16.12
N TRP A 284 -6.71 4.76 -15.64
CA TRP A 284 -7.68 5.19 -14.65
C TRP A 284 -9.11 5.20 -15.21
N ILE A 285 -9.28 5.61 -16.48
CA ILE A 285 -10.59 5.57 -17.15
C ILE A 285 -11.04 4.14 -17.38
N ASP A 286 -10.14 3.23 -17.79
CA ASP A 286 -10.48 1.79 -17.90
C ASP A 286 -10.91 1.20 -16.56
N ASP A 287 -10.23 1.57 -15.48
CA ASP A 287 -10.58 1.16 -14.12
C ASP A 287 -11.96 1.71 -13.71
N LEU A 288 -12.24 2.98 -14.03
CA LEU A 288 -13.54 3.61 -13.78
C LEU A 288 -14.67 2.91 -14.54
N VAL A 289 -14.47 2.59 -15.81
CA VAL A 289 -15.46 1.86 -16.62
C VAL A 289 -15.75 0.50 -15.99
N GLN A 290 -14.72 -0.28 -15.66
CA GLN A 290 -14.89 -1.59 -15.02
C GLN A 290 -15.63 -1.51 -13.68
N ARG A 291 -15.35 -0.48 -12.87
CA ARG A 291 -16.03 -0.24 -11.59
C ARG A 291 -17.51 0.08 -11.77
N VAL A 292 -17.81 0.96 -12.72
CA VAL A 292 -19.19 1.33 -13.04
C VAL A 292 -19.95 0.12 -13.58
N ASP A 293 -19.32 -0.69 -14.43
CA ASP A 293 -19.92 -1.92 -14.97
C ASP A 293 -20.19 -2.95 -13.86
N PHE A 294 -19.32 -3.07 -12.86
CA PHE A 294 -19.57 -3.89 -11.69
C PHE A 294 -20.84 -3.45 -10.94
N ILE A 295 -21.01 -2.15 -10.70
CA ILE A 295 -22.22 -1.61 -10.05
C ILE A 295 -23.46 -1.77 -10.94
N LYS A 296 -23.33 -1.60 -12.27
CA LYS A 296 -24.42 -1.83 -13.24
C LYS A 296 -24.92 -3.27 -13.21
N ARG A 297 -24.01 -4.25 -13.22
CA ARG A 297 -24.38 -5.67 -13.13
C ARG A 297 -25.08 -5.97 -11.82
N TRP A 298 -24.61 -5.41 -10.70
CA TRP A 298 -25.32 -5.56 -9.43
C TRP A 298 -26.74 -5.00 -9.53
N ILE A 299 -26.93 -3.79 -10.07
CA ILE A 299 -28.28 -3.20 -10.21
C ILE A 299 -29.19 -4.09 -11.08
N GLY A 300 -28.69 -4.61 -12.20
CA GLY A 300 -29.50 -5.36 -13.18
C GLY A 300 -29.72 -6.84 -12.85
N GLU A 301 -28.72 -7.53 -12.32
CA GLU A 301 -28.71 -8.99 -12.13
C GLU A 301 -28.94 -9.39 -10.66
N GLY A 302 -28.85 -8.46 -9.72
CA GLY A 302 -28.97 -8.73 -8.29
C GLY A 302 -27.62 -8.79 -7.57
N ILE A 303 -27.65 -9.28 -6.33
CA ILE A 303 -26.48 -9.29 -5.45
C ILE A 303 -25.41 -10.26 -6.00
N PRO A 304 -24.16 -9.79 -6.28
CA PRO A 304 -23.10 -10.65 -6.77
C PRO A 304 -22.72 -11.74 -5.77
N SER A 305 -22.36 -12.94 -6.26
CA SER A 305 -21.77 -14.01 -5.45
C SER A 305 -20.37 -13.63 -4.94
N VAL A 306 -19.56 -13.03 -5.81
CA VAL A 306 -18.19 -12.57 -5.51
C VAL A 306 -18.08 -11.06 -5.72
N PHE A 307 -17.78 -10.34 -4.65
CA PHE A 307 -17.64 -8.88 -4.66
C PHE A 307 -16.23 -8.45 -5.08
N TRP A 308 -16.14 -7.47 -5.96
CA TRP A 308 -14.87 -6.84 -6.29
C TRP A 308 -14.54 -5.76 -5.26
N ILE A 309 -13.77 -6.11 -4.22
CA ILE A 309 -13.57 -5.23 -3.06
C ILE A 309 -12.86 -3.93 -3.44
N SER A 310 -11.87 -4.01 -4.33
CA SER A 310 -11.15 -2.82 -4.80
C SER A 310 -12.01 -1.96 -5.73
N GLY A 311 -13.16 -2.46 -6.21
CA GLY A 311 -14.12 -1.77 -7.05
C GLY A 311 -15.04 -0.81 -6.31
N PHE A 312 -15.14 -0.93 -4.98
CA PHE A 312 -15.90 0.01 -4.16
C PHE A 312 -15.17 1.35 -4.00
N PHE A 313 -15.95 2.42 -3.97
CA PHE A 313 -15.50 3.76 -3.59
C PHE A 313 -15.13 3.79 -2.11
N PHE A 314 -15.92 3.12 -1.24
CA PHE A 314 -15.62 2.98 0.18
C PHE A 314 -15.85 1.54 0.67
N PRO A 315 -14.81 0.69 0.56
CA PRO A 315 -14.89 -0.72 0.96
C PRO A 315 -15.31 -0.95 2.40
N GLN A 316 -15.09 0.02 3.30
CA GLN A 316 -15.43 -0.14 4.71
C GLN A 316 -16.95 -0.13 4.96
N ALA A 317 -17.74 0.60 4.18
CA ALA A 317 -19.20 0.50 4.26
C ALA A 317 -19.68 -0.90 3.85
N PHE A 318 -19.04 -1.52 2.85
CA PHE A 318 -19.30 -2.89 2.44
C PHE A 318 -18.97 -3.91 3.55
N LEU A 319 -17.80 -3.77 4.18
CA LEU A 319 -17.39 -4.64 5.30
C LEU A 319 -18.35 -4.50 6.49
N THR A 320 -18.68 -3.28 6.89
CA THR A 320 -19.66 -3.04 7.96
C THR A 320 -21.06 -3.54 7.58
N GLY A 321 -21.49 -3.36 6.33
CA GLY A 321 -22.77 -3.87 5.84
C GLY A 321 -22.86 -5.40 5.93
N THR A 322 -21.77 -6.09 5.60
CA THR A 322 -21.67 -7.55 5.74
C THR A 322 -21.78 -7.99 7.21
N LEU A 323 -21.07 -7.31 8.12
CA LEU A 323 -21.16 -7.59 9.57
C LEU A 323 -22.56 -7.32 10.11
N GLN A 324 -23.22 -6.24 9.68
CA GLN A 324 -24.58 -5.90 10.09
C GLN A 324 -25.60 -6.96 9.66
N ASN A 325 -25.52 -7.45 8.42
CA ASN A 325 -26.39 -8.54 7.96
C ASN A 325 -26.24 -9.79 8.82
N TYR A 326 -25.01 -10.18 9.15
CA TYR A 326 -24.75 -11.31 10.02
C TYR A 326 -25.24 -11.09 11.45
N ALA A 327 -24.97 -9.91 12.01
CA ALA A 327 -25.40 -9.50 13.35
C ALA A 327 -26.93 -9.62 13.52
N ARG A 328 -27.67 -9.15 12.51
CA ARG A 328 -29.14 -9.20 12.49
C ARG A 328 -29.64 -10.63 12.34
N LYS A 329 -29.07 -11.42 11.41
CA LYS A 329 -29.43 -12.83 11.20
C LYS A 329 -29.21 -13.70 12.44
N LYS A 330 -28.16 -13.41 13.23
CA LYS A 330 -27.79 -14.18 14.43
C LYS A 330 -28.23 -13.53 15.75
N HIS A 331 -28.88 -12.37 15.71
CA HIS A 331 -29.26 -11.58 16.89
C HIS A 331 -28.10 -11.32 17.89
N ILE A 332 -26.93 -10.93 17.37
CA ILE A 332 -25.75 -10.57 18.17
C ILE A 332 -25.35 -9.12 17.93
N SER A 333 -24.64 -8.49 18.88
CA SER A 333 -24.15 -7.11 18.70
C SER A 333 -23.09 -7.05 17.60
N VAL A 334 -23.15 -6.04 16.73
CA VAL A 334 -22.16 -5.84 15.65
C VAL A 334 -20.74 -5.67 16.21
N ASP A 335 -20.62 -5.04 17.38
CA ASP A 335 -19.32 -4.71 17.99
C ASP A 335 -18.54 -5.94 18.48
N THR A 336 -19.21 -7.08 18.65
CA THR A 336 -18.55 -8.33 19.08
C THR A 336 -18.16 -9.23 17.90
N ILE A 337 -18.44 -8.79 16.67
CA ILE A 337 -18.22 -9.57 15.45
C ILE A 337 -16.98 -9.09 14.76
N THR A 338 -16.12 -10.03 14.37
CA THR A 338 -14.95 -9.77 13.54
C THR A 338 -14.90 -10.77 12.39
N PHE A 339 -14.14 -10.45 11.36
CA PHE A 339 -13.94 -11.38 10.25
C PHE A 339 -12.88 -12.43 10.60
N ASP A 340 -13.21 -13.67 10.28
CA ASP A 340 -12.25 -14.71 9.98
C ASP A 340 -12.14 -14.88 8.47
N PHE A 341 -11.05 -15.49 8.01
CA PHE A 341 -10.68 -15.45 6.61
C PHE A 341 -10.31 -16.84 6.14
N LYS A 342 -10.87 -17.24 5.00
CA LYS A 342 -10.48 -18.46 4.30
C LYS A 342 -10.15 -18.14 2.86
N VAL A 343 -8.95 -18.49 2.43
CA VAL A 343 -8.56 -18.39 1.02
C VAL A 343 -9.18 -19.57 0.27
N MET A 344 -9.82 -19.28 -0.85
CA MET A 344 -10.47 -20.25 -1.72
C MET A 344 -9.57 -20.59 -2.90
N ASP A 345 -9.56 -21.85 -3.32
CA ASP A 345 -8.84 -22.29 -4.52
C ASP A 345 -9.68 -22.15 -5.79
N GLU A 346 -11.00 -22.11 -5.62
CA GLU A 346 -11.98 -21.97 -6.70
C GLU A 346 -11.86 -20.60 -7.37
N SER A 347 -12.04 -20.60 -8.69
CA SER A 347 -11.98 -19.36 -9.46
C SER A 347 -13.25 -18.52 -9.27
N THR A 348 -13.18 -17.23 -9.61
CA THR A 348 -14.33 -16.32 -9.53
C THR A 348 -15.51 -16.77 -10.40
N ALA A 349 -15.26 -17.59 -11.43
CA ALA A 349 -16.29 -18.10 -12.33
C ALA A 349 -17.00 -19.35 -11.77
N GLU A 350 -16.35 -20.09 -10.88
CA GLU A 350 -16.90 -21.31 -10.27
C GLU A 350 -17.82 -20.97 -9.08
N LEU A 351 -17.52 -19.88 -8.37
CA LEU A 351 -18.29 -19.38 -7.22
C LEU A 351 -19.56 -18.64 -7.67
N THR A 352 -20.56 -19.40 -8.10
CA THR A 352 -21.86 -18.88 -8.54
C THR A 352 -22.88 -18.73 -7.41
N GLU A 353 -22.73 -19.46 -6.31
CA GLU A 353 -23.62 -19.41 -5.15
C GLU A 353 -23.12 -18.46 -4.05
N LEU A 354 -24.07 -17.86 -3.33
CA LEU A 354 -23.77 -17.02 -2.17
C LEU A 354 -23.32 -17.90 -0.99
N PRO A 355 -22.31 -17.47 -0.20
CA PRO A 355 -21.92 -18.21 0.99
C PRO A 355 -23.03 -18.20 2.05
N THR A 356 -23.06 -19.24 2.89
CA THR A 356 -24.06 -19.38 3.96
C THR A 356 -24.06 -18.19 4.94
N ASP A 357 -22.86 -17.75 5.32
CA ASP A 357 -22.62 -16.56 6.14
C ASP A 357 -21.40 -15.80 5.56
N GLY A 358 -21.48 -14.47 5.53
CA GLY A 358 -20.40 -13.62 5.03
C GLY A 358 -20.46 -13.33 3.53
N CYS A 359 -19.29 -13.14 2.91
CA CYS A 359 -19.18 -12.84 1.47
C CYS A 359 -17.84 -13.26 0.87
N TYR A 360 -17.83 -13.55 -0.43
CA TYR A 360 -16.59 -13.77 -1.19
C TYR A 360 -16.08 -12.44 -1.76
N ILE A 361 -14.78 -12.19 -1.66
CA ILE A 361 -14.13 -11.00 -2.19
C ILE A 361 -13.01 -11.35 -3.17
N ARG A 362 -12.84 -10.50 -4.18
CA ARG A 362 -11.74 -10.53 -5.14
C ARG A 362 -11.14 -9.14 -5.36
N GLY A 363 -9.98 -9.09 -6.02
CA GLY A 363 -9.33 -7.83 -6.42
C GLY A 363 -8.33 -7.29 -5.40
N LEU A 364 -7.81 -8.16 -4.54
CA LEU A 364 -6.64 -7.87 -3.72
C LEU A 364 -5.37 -8.32 -4.46
N PHE A 365 -4.29 -7.59 -4.25
CA PHE A 365 -2.98 -7.88 -4.81
C PHE A 365 -2.00 -8.04 -3.65
N LEU A 366 -1.08 -8.99 -3.77
CA LEU A 366 0.05 -9.14 -2.89
C LEU A 366 1.28 -8.49 -3.52
N GLU A 367 2.03 -7.75 -2.72
CA GLU A 367 3.30 -7.14 -3.11
C GLU A 367 4.41 -7.71 -2.21
N GLY A 368 5.50 -8.17 -2.81
CA GLY A 368 6.60 -8.81 -2.08
C GLY A 368 6.35 -10.27 -1.68
N ALA A 369 5.15 -10.80 -1.91
CA ALA A 369 4.82 -12.19 -1.67
C ALA A 369 3.84 -12.72 -2.73
N ARG A 370 3.67 -14.04 -2.73
CA ARG A 370 2.66 -14.74 -3.54
C ARG A 370 1.94 -15.80 -2.72
N TRP A 371 0.71 -16.10 -3.12
CA TRP A 371 -0.01 -17.23 -2.57
C TRP A 371 0.46 -18.53 -3.23
N ASP A 372 0.84 -19.53 -2.43
CA ASP A 372 1.13 -20.89 -2.90
C ASP A 372 -0.12 -21.77 -2.75
N TYR A 373 -0.79 -22.06 -3.87
CA TYR A 373 -1.98 -22.92 -3.93
C TYR A 373 -1.71 -24.37 -3.47
N THR A 374 -0.46 -24.83 -3.49
CA THR A 374 -0.15 -26.22 -3.07
C THR A 374 0.05 -26.33 -1.56
N LYS A 375 0.61 -25.30 -0.94
CA LYS A 375 0.93 -25.27 0.50
C LYS A 375 -0.07 -24.47 1.33
N HIS A 376 -1.01 -23.77 0.68
CA HIS A 376 -1.96 -22.82 1.27
C HIS A 376 -1.30 -21.85 2.24
N ARG A 377 -0.20 -21.23 1.82
CA ARG A 377 0.55 -20.26 2.62
C ARG A 377 1.19 -19.19 1.75
N LEU A 378 1.53 -18.06 2.37
CA LEU A 378 2.38 -17.07 1.72
C LEU A 378 3.77 -17.64 1.42
N SER A 379 4.28 -17.33 0.24
CA SER A 379 5.63 -17.67 -0.21
C SER A 379 6.28 -16.46 -0.85
N GLU A 380 7.61 -16.47 -0.92
CA GLU A 380 8.37 -15.43 -1.60
C GLU A 380 7.91 -15.24 -3.06
N SER A 381 7.90 -13.98 -3.50
CA SER A 381 7.54 -13.64 -4.87
C SER A 381 8.54 -14.25 -5.86
N ARG A 382 8.15 -14.40 -7.13
CA ARG A 382 9.10 -14.81 -8.17
C ARG A 382 9.95 -13.61 -8.61
N PRO A 383 11.18 -13.83 -9.06
CA PRO A 383 11.98 -12.75 -9.65
C PRO A 383 11.21 -12.06 -10.78
N LYS A 384 11.21 -10.72 -10.78
CA LYS A 384 10.52 -9.84 -11.75
C LYS A 384 8.99 -9.85 -11.66
N GLU A 385 8.41 -10.49 -10.66
CA GLU A 385 6.97 -10.46 -10.36
C GLU A 385 6.72 -9.51 -9.18
N LEU A 386 6.43 -8.23 -9.47
CA LEU A 386 6.26 -7.20 -8.43
C LEU A 386 4.95 -7.37 -7.65
N PHE A 387 3.87 -7.74 -8.35
CA PHE A 387 2.54 -7.92 -7.79
C PHE A 387 1.98 -9.27 -8.22
N THR A 388 1.30 -9.95 -7.30
CA THR A 388 0.54 -11.16 -7.61
C THR A 388 -0.92 -10.98 -7.22
N ASN A 389 -1.82 -11.60 -7.98
CA ASN A 389 -3.24 -11.59 -7.61
C ASN A 389 -3.46 -12.50 -6.41
N MET A 390 -4.14 -11.97 -5.39
CA MET A 390 -4.62 -12.80 -4.30
C MET A 390 -5.82 -13.63 -4.80
N PRO A 391 -5.94 -14.92 -4.41
CA PRO A 391 -7.13 -15.72 -4.73
C PRO A 391 -8.39 -15.13 -4.09
N VAL A 392 -9.54 -15.70 -4.43
CA VAL A 392 -10.81 -15.32 -3.79
C VAL A 392 -10.73 -15.62 -2.30
N ILE A 393 -11.17 -14.66 -1.49
CA ILE A 393 -11.18 -14.80 -0.03
C ILE A 393 -12.62 -14.80 0.44
N TRP A 394 -12.96 -15.79 1.26
CA TRP A 394 -14.19 -15.82 2.00
C TRP A 394 -14.02 -15.04 3.31
N LEU A 395 -14.78 -13.95 3.44
CA LEU A 395 -14.92 -13.20 4.67
C LEU A 395 -16.01 -13.82 5.53
N ILE A 396 -15.62 -14.50 6.61
CA ILE A 396 -16.52 -15.24 7.49
C ILE A 396 -16.73 -14.41 8.77
N PRO A 397 -17.92 -13.82 8.99
CA PRO A 397 -18.18 -13.09 10.22
C PRO A 397 -18.33 -14.07 11.39
N LEU A 398 -17.58 -13.85 12.47
CA LEU A 398 -17.62 -14.66 13.70
C LEU A 398 -17.76 -13.77 14.94
N GLY A 399 -18.63 -14.16 15.86
CA GLY A 399 -18.80 -13.49 17.16
C GLY A 399 -17.75 -13.95 18.17
N ASN A 400 -17.20 -13.01 18.97
CA ASN A 400 -16.21 -13.29 20.02
C ASN A 400 -15.01 -14.10 19.53
N ARG A 401 -14.48 -13.76 18.35
CA ARG A 401 -13.30 -14.41 17.78
C ARG A 401 -12.12 -14.26 18.75
N LYS A 402 -11.59 -15.39 19.22
CA LYS A 402 -10.32 -15.41 19.94
C LYS A 402 -9.19 -15.19 18.93
N SER A 403 -8.16 -14.44 19.33
CA SER A 403 -6.96 -14.34 18.52
C SER A 403 -6.42 -15.74 18.27
N PRO A 404 -6.17 -16.11 17.01
CA PRO A 404 -5.66 -17.44 16.70
C PRO A 404 -4.32 -17.67 17.40
N GLU A 405 -4.17 -18.82 18.07
CA GLU A 405 -2.95 -19.18 18.82
C GLU A 405 -1.79 -19.64 17.92
N ASN A 406 -2.06 -19.88 16.63
CA ASN A 406 -1.09 -20.39 15.65
C ASN A 406 -0.38 -19.26 14.89
N ARG A 407 0.79 -19.58 14.33
CA ARG A 407 1.73 -18.75 13.54
C ARG A 407 1.10 -18.08 12.31
N ILE A 408 0.18 -17.15 12.54
CA ILE A 408 -0.51 -16.40 11.50
C ILE A 408 0.18 -15.06 11.31
N TYR A 409 0.47 -14.75 10.06
CA TYR A 409 0.97 -13.43 9.70
C TYR A 409 -0.21 -12.46 9.57
N GLU A 410 -0.29 -11.48 10.45
CA GLU A 410 -1.24 -10.37 10.27
C GLU A 410 -0.75 -9.47 9.12
N CYS A 411 -1.33 -9.69 7.94
CA CYS A 411 -1.06 -8.92 6.72
C CYS A 411 -1.89 -7.64 6.72
N PRO A 412 -1.24 -6.46 6.58
CA PRO A 412 -1.96 -5.21 6.38
C PRO A 412 -2.55 -5.15 4.97
N VAL A 413 -3.75 -4.58 4.84
CA VAL A 413 -4.41 -4.34 3.54
C VAL A 413 -4.57 -2.83 3.31
N TYR A 414 -4.00 -2.34 2.21
CA TYR A 414 -3.99 -0.93 1.84
C TYR A 414 -4.85 -0.64 0.62
N LYS A 415 -5.37 0.59 0.50
CA LYS A 415 -6.10 1.03 -0.71
C LYS A 415 -5.17 1.42 -1.84
N THR A 416 -4.00 1.98 -1.52
CA THR A 416 -2.98 2.41 -2.49
C THR A 416 -1.58 1.97 -2.10
N LEU A 417 -0.69 1.91 -3.09
CA LEU A 417 0.73 1.59 -2.91
C LEU A 417 1.51 2.64 -2.09
N THR A 418 0.97 3.85 -1.92
CA THR A 418 1.60 4.86 -1.06
C THR A 418 1.60 4.44 0.41
N ARG A 419 0.68 3.55 0.82
CA ARG A 419 0.48 2.98 2.18
C ARG A 419 0.35 3.99 3.35
N ALA A 420 0.54 5.29 3.09
CA ALA A 420 0.42 6.39 4.04
C ALA A 420 -0.93 7.11 3.93
N GLY A 421 -1.34 7.75 5.03
CA GLY A 421 -2.52 8.63 5.12
C GLY A 421 -3.63 8.09 6.03
N LYS A 422 -4.39 8.99 6.69
CA LYS A 422 -5.38 8.72 7.75
C LYS A 422 -6.49 7.69 7.43
N HIS A 423 -6.60 7.20 6.20
CA HIS A 423 -7.67 6.31 5.73
C HIS A 423 -7.17 5.19 4.79
N ASN A 424 -5.86 4.90 4.77
CA ASN A 424 -5.29 3.99 3.77
C ASN A 424 -5.31 2.51 4.19
N SER A 425 -5.31 2.21 5.49
CA SER A 425 -5.54 0.84 5.98
C SER A 425 -7.04 0.51 5.95
N THR A 426 -7.39 -0.62 5.34
CA THR A 426 -8.80 -1.01 5.15
C THR A 426 -9.25 -2.01 6.22
N PHE A 427 -8.46 -3.05 6.46
CA PHE A 427 -8.68 -4.06 7.50
C PHE A 427 -7.42 -4.94 7.67
N ARG A 428 -7.42 -5.79 8.70
CA ARG A 428 -6.36 -6.78 8.96
C ARG A 428 -6.76 -8.11 8.35
N MET A 429 -5.86 -8.75 7.61
CA MET A 429 -6.07 -10.10 7.14
C MET A 429 -5.07 -11.05 7.82
N PRO A 430 -5.53 -12.07 8.55
CA PRO A 430 -4.69 -13.19 8.93
C PRO A 430 -4.34 -13.96 7.66
N CYS A 431 -3.07 -13.95 7.30
CA CYS A 431 -2.52 -14.80 6.25
C CYS A 431 -1.76 -15.96 6.91
N LEU A 432 -1.99 -17.17 6.40
CA LEU A 432 -1.33 -18.40 6.85
C LEU A 432 0.07 -18.54 6.25
#